data_AF-T1AMJ5-F1
#
_entry.id   AF-T1AMJ5-F1
#
_cell.length_a   1.000
_cell.length_b   1.000
_cell.length_c   1.000
_cell.angle_alpha   90.00
_cell.angle_beta   90.00
_cell.angle_gamma   90.00
#
_symmetry.space_group_name_H-M   'P 1'
#
loop_
_entity.id
_entity.type
_entity.pdbx_description
1 polymer ?
#
loop_
_entity_poly.entity_id
_entity_poly.type
_entity_poly.pdbx_seq_one_letter_code
_entity_poly.pdbx_strand_id
1 'polypeptide(L)'
;ELDQARSGTSLLGVLDATITPMGGRLLRRWSQRPLRARQPLQLRQQAIAALMDSGQHAPLREALRAIGDLERILARVALRSARPRDLATLRDGLQAAPALRALLQALDSPQLASLLDALGEHAGTAAHLQAALHAQPPALPRDGG
;
A
#
# COMPACT_ATOMS: atom_id res chain seq x y z
N GLU A 1 20.96 4.07 14.70
CA GLU A 1 21.79 5.02 13.91
C GLU A 1 22.64 4.36 12.81
N LEU A 2 22.87 3.04 12.82
CA LEU A 2 23.67 2.35 11.77
C LEU A 2 22.98 2.16 10.40
N ASP A 3 21.68 2.44 10.28
CA ASP A 3 20.88 2.09 9.09
C ASP A 3 20.79 3.22 8.03
N GLN A 4 21.08 4.47 8.40
CA GLN A 4 21.00 5.62 7.48
C GLN A 4 22.29 5.84 6.66
N ALA A 5 23.45 5.41 7.16
CA ALA A 5 24.74 5.70 6.52
C ALA A 5 25.09 4.81 5.30
N ARG A 6 24.28 3.78 4.97
CA ARG A 6 24.58 2.80 3.90
C ARG A 6 23.50 2.71 2.82
N SER A 7 22.59 3.68 2.78
CA SER A 7 21.44 3.72 1.87
C SER A 7 21.79 3.59 0.37
N GLY A 8 23.04 3.84 -0.04
CA GLY A 8 23.49 3.72 -1.44
C GLY A 8 24.40 2.54 -1.76
N THR A 9 24.85 1.76 -0.77
CA THR A 9 25.88 0.71 -0.97
C THR A 9 25.38 -0.72 -0.74
N SER A 10 24.12 -0.88 -0.33
CA SER A 10 23.49 -2.19 -0.17
C SER A 10 22.57 -2.52 -1.35
N LEU A 11 22.42 -3.81 -1.67
CA LEU A 11 21.50 -4.29 -2.71
C LEU A 11 20.09 -3.69 -2.54
N LEU A 12 19.61 -3.66 -1.31
CA LEU A 12 18.31 -3.10 -0.98
C LEU A 12 18.26 -1.58 -1.22
N GLY A 13 19.33 -0.85 -0.90
CA GLY A 13 19.42 0.58 -1.18
C GLY A 13 19.31 0.90 -2.67
N VAL A 14 19.78 0.00 -3.53
CA VAL A 14 19.65 0.13 -4.99
C VAL A 14 18.25 -0.28 -5.49
N LEU A 15 17.67 -1.33 -4.90
CA LEU A 15 16.38 -1.89 -5.35
C LEU A 15 15.15 -1.18 -4.78
N ASP A 16 15.24 -0.54 -3.61
CA ASP A 16 14.09 0.03 -2.92
C ASP A 16 13.64 1.37 -3.54
N ALA A 17 12.88 1.26 -4.63
CA ALA A 17 12.16 2.36 -5.26
C ALA A 17 10.66 2.39 -4.87
N THR A 18 10.32 1.76 -3.74
CA THR A 18 8.93 1.64 -3.29
C THR A 18 8.35 3.01 -2.89
N ILE A 19 7.05 3.18 -3.10
CA ILE A 19 6.35 4.44 -2.82
C ILE A 19 5.68 4.46 -1.45
N THR A 20 5.22 3.31 -0.96
CA THR A 20 4.59 3.20 0.34
C THR A 20 5.58 2.68 1.37
N PRO A 21 5.59 3.19 2.62
CA PRO A 21 6.45 2.65 3.66
C PRO A 21 6.22 1.17 3.93
N MET A 22 4.98 0.70 3.82
CA MET A 22 4.64 -0.74 3.93
C MET A 22 5.22 -1.57 2.77
N GLY A 23 5.27 -1.02 1.55
CA GLY A 23 5.93 -1.65 0.40
C GLY A 23 7.43 -1.83 0.62
N GLY A 24 8.12 -0.81 1.14
CA GLY A 24 9.56 -0.90 1.44
C GLY A 24 9.85 -1.93 2.54
N ARG A 25 9.00 -2.01 3.57
CA ARG A 25 9.09 -3.08 4.58
C ARG A 25 8.86 -4.46 3.98
N LEU A 26 7.89 -4.62 3.07
CA LEU A 26 7.64 -5.89 2.39
C LEU A 26 8.83 -6.32 1.53
N LEU A 27 9.42 -5.40 0.76
CA LEU A 27 10.61 -5.66 -0.06
C LEU A 27 11.80 -6.11 0.81
N ARG A 28 12.04 -5.43 1.93
CA ARG A 28 13.02 -5.83 2.95
C ARG A 28 12.81 -7.27 3.41
N ARG A 29 11.58 -7.62 3.79
CA ARG A 29 11.23 -8.98 4.24
C ARG A 29 11.48 -10.03 3.15
N TRP A 30 11.14 -9.74 1.90
CA TRP A 30 11.35 -10.66 0.77
C TRP A 30 12.82 -10.89 0.46
N SER A 31 13.64 -9.83 0.50
CA SER A 31 15.09 -9.92 0.27
C SER A 31 15.77 -10.82 1.31
N GLN A 32 15.31 -10.77 2.56
CA GLN A 32 15.84 -11.60 3.65
C GLN A 32 15.27 -13.03 3.69
N ARG A 33 14.16 -13.28 2.97
CA ARG A 33 13.43 -14.56 3.01
C ARG A 33 13.04 -15.00 1.59
N PRO A 34 14.00 -15.42 0.77
CA PRO A 34 13.73 -15.84 -0.60
C PRO A 34 12.81 -17.06 -0.62
N LEU A 35 11.90 -17.07 -1.59
CA LEU A 35 10.99 -18.18 -1.81
C LEU A 35 11.76 -19.39 -2.38
N ARG A 36 11.42 -20.59 -1.89
CA ARG A 36 11.93 -21.85 -2.43
C ARG A 36 10.96 -22.51 -3.41
N ALA A 37 9.66 -22.27 -3.22
CA ALA A 37 8.62 -22.82 -4.07
C ALA A 37 8.57 -22.08 -5.42
N ARG A 38 8.54 -22.84 -6.52
CA ARG A 38 8.54 -22.30 -7.89
C ARG A 38 7.24 -21.59 -8.25
N GLN A 39 6.10 -22.15 -7.88
CA GLN A 39 4.80 -21.59 -8.26
C GLN A 39 4.59 -20.15 -7.76
N PRO A 40 4.84 -19.79 -6.48
CA PRO A 40 4.75 -18.40 -6.03
C PRO A 40 5.75 -17.45 -6.72
N LEU A 41 6.93 -17.96 -7.14
CA LEU A 41 7.89 -17.17 -7.91
C LEU A 41 7.35 -16.84 -9.30
N GLN A 42 6.80 -17.85 -9.99
CA GLN A 42 6.21 -17.68 -11.32
C GLN A 42 5.03 -16.71 -11.31
N LEU A 43 4.15 -16.80 -10.31
CA LEU A 43 3.03 -15.88 -10.12
C LEU A 43 3.50 -14.42 -9.96
N ARG A 44 4.58 -14.19 -9.20
CA ARG A 44 5.18 -12.85 -9.07
C ARG A 44 5.79 -12.37 -10.38
N GLN A 45 6.51 -13.23 -11.09
CA GLN A 45 7.14 -12.89 -12.37
C GLN A 45 6.08 -12.52 -13.43
N GLN A 46 4.99 -13.28 -13.51
CA GLN A 46 3.85 -13.00 -14.38
C GLN A 46 3.20 -11.66 -14.05
N ALA A 47 2.98 -11.35 -12.77
CA ALA A 47 2.45 -10.04 -12.36
C ALA A 47 3.37 -8.87 -12.75
N ILE A 48 4.69 -9.04 -12.58
CA ILE A 48 5.67 -8.04 -12.97
C ILE A 48 5.65 -7.84 -14.50
N ALA A 49 5.67 -8.92 -15.27
CA ALA A 49 5.61 -8.86 -16.73
C ALA A 49 4.33 -8.15 -17.21
N ALA A 50 3.16 -8.54 -16.70
CA ALA A 50 1.89 -7.90 -17.05
C ALA A 50 1.87 -6.38 -16.75
N LEU A 51 2.46 -5.93 -15.63
CA LEU A 51 2.56 -4.52 -15.28
C LEU A 51 3.56 -3.73 -16.14
N MET A 52 4.61 -4.40 -16.59
CA MET A 52 5.62 -3.81 -17.48
C MET A 52 5.10 -3.71 -18.91
N ASP A 53 4.57 -4.79 -19.46
CA ASP A 53 4.10 -4.90 -20.84
C ASP A 53 2.91 -3.98 -21.13
N SER A 54 2.02 -3.80 -20.14
CA SER A 54 0.89 -2.88 -20.24
C SER A 54 1.25 -1.41 -20.00
N GLY A 55 2.45 -1.10 -19.49
CA GLY A 55 2.82 0.24 -19.05
C GLY A 55 2.11 0.73 -17.78
N GLN A 56 1.26 -0.09 -17.15
CA GLN A 56 0.45 0.32 -16.00
C GLN A 56 1.25 0.50 -14.71
N HIS A 57 2.51 0.07 -14.65
CA HIS A 57 3.38 0.27 -13.49
C HIS A 57 3.54 1.75 -13.08
N ALA A 58 3.59 2.69 -14.02
CA ALA A 58 3.76 4.11 -13.71
C ALA A 58 2.47 4.76 -13.16
N PRO A 59 1.29 4.62 -13.81
CA PRO A 59 0.01 5.05 -13.22
C PRO A 59 -0.29 4.40 -11.87
N LEU A 60 0.00 3.10 -11.73
CA LEU A 60 -0.17 2.38 -10.47
C LEU A 60 0.71 2.98 -9.36
N ARG A 61 1.95 3.32 -9.68
CA ARG A 61 2.87 3.96 -8.74
C ARG A 61 2.34 5.29 -8.22
N GLU A 62 1.69 6.09 -9.07
CA GLU A 62 1.05 7.34 -8.66
C GLU A 62 -0.15 7.07 -7.75
N ALA A 63 -1.05 6.17 -8.15
CA ALA A 63 -2.23 5.83 -7.35
C ALA A 63 -1.85 5.29 -5.95
N LEU A 64 -0.76 4.53 -5.84
CA LEU A 64 -0.24 4.04 -4.56
C LEU A 64 0.29 5.16 -3.63
N ARG A 65 0.66 6.34 -4.13
CA ARG A 65 1.13 7.47 -3.29
C ARG A 65 0.06 7.93 -2.31
N ALA A 66 -1.20 7.95 -2.76
CA ALA A 66 -2.33 8.41 -1.97
C ALA A 66 -2.70 7.48 -0.79
N ILE A 67 -2.20 6.24 -0.80
CA ILE A 67 -2.54 5.23 0.21
C ILE A 67 -1.78 5.43 1.52
N GLY A 68 -0.54 5.93 1.46
CA GLY A 68 0.30 6.10 2.64
C GLY A 68 0.68 4.79 3.34
N ASP A 69 0.72 4.78 4.68
CA ASP A 69 1.10 3.62 5.51
C ASP A 69 -0.10 3.02 6.24
N LEU A 70 -1.00 2.39 5.48
CA LEU A 70 -2.20 1.73 6.03
C LEU A 70 -1.85 0.59 7.00
N GLU A 71 -0.78 -0.15 6.77
CA GLU A 71 -0.34 -1.26 7.65
C GLU A 71 -0.17 -0.76 9.10
N ARG A 72 0.50 0.38 9.30
CA ARG A 72 0.69 0.94 10.65
C ARG A 72 -0.56 1.62 11.21
N ILE A 73 -1.39 2.22 10.35
CA ILE A 73 -2.66 2.82 10.79
C ILE A 73 -3.60 1.74 11.33
N LEU A 74 -3.78 0.65 10.59
CA LEU A 74 -4.62 -0.48 11.01
C LEU A 74 -4.14 -1.10 12.33
N ALA A 75 -2.81 -1.19 12.53
CA ALA A 75 -2.26 -1.61 13.82
C ALA A 75 -2.66 -0.67 14.98
N ARG A 76 -2.61 0.65 14.77
CA ARG A 76 -3.07 1.63 15.79
C ARG A 76 -4.58 1.57 16.02
N VAL A 77 -5.37 1.34 14.98
CA VAL A 77 -6.83 1.16 15.10
C VAL A 77 -7.14 -0.07 15.95
N ALA A 78 -6.50 -1.21 15.68
CA ALA A 78 -6.67 -2.44 16.46
C ALA A 78 -6.30 -2.23 17.94
N LEU A 79 -5.27 -1.42 18.22
CA LEU A 79 -4.84 -1.04 19.56
C LEU A 79 -5.63 0.13 20.17
N ARG A 80 -6.69 0.61 19.51
CA ARG A 80 -7.49 1.78 19.93
C ARG A 80 -6.65 3.03 20.25
N SER A 81 -5.57 3.22 19.50
CA SER A 81 -4.60 4.33 19.66
C SER A 81 -4.45 5.18 18.40
N ALA A 82 -5.31 4.96 17.40
CA ALA A 82 -5.34 5.75 16.18
C ALA A 82 -5.76 7.20 16.48
N ARG A 83 -5.05 8.14 15.85
CA ARG A 83 -5.35 9.57 15.93
C ARG A 83 -6.34 9.97 14.82
N PRO A 84 -7.03 11.11 14.92
CA PRO A 84 -7.95 11.57 13.89
C PRO A 84 -7.31 11.64 12.48
N ARG A 85 -6.05 12.11 12.41
CA ARG A 85 -5.28 12.11 11.16
C ARG A 85 -5.00 10.72 10.59
N ASP A 86 -4.82 9.71 11.44
CA ASP A 86 -4.66 8.33 10.98
C ASP A 86 -5.92 7.84 10.29
N LEU A 87 -7.08 8.18 10.85
CA LEU A 87 -8.38 7.82 10.28
C LEU A 87 -8.68 8.60 8.99
N ALA A 88 -8.23 9.84 8.88
CA ALA A 88 -8.30 10.60 7.62
C ALA A 88 -7.41 9.97 6.54
N THR A 89 -6.16 9.59 6.86
CA THR A 89 -5.31 8.87 5.90
C THR A 89 -5.91 7.50 5.51
N LEU A 90 -6.53 6.79 6.45
CA LEU A 90 -7.26 5.55 6.15
C LEU A 90 -8.40 5.82 5.17
N ARG A 91 -9.23 6.84 5.42
CA ARG A 91 -10.32 7.26 4.51
C ARG A 91 -9.77 7.50 3.10
N ASP A 92 -8.74 8.34 2.98
CA ASP A 92 -8.18 8.73 1.69
C ASP A 92 -7.59 7.52 0.95
N GLY A 93 -6.89 6.63 1.68
CA GLY A 93 -6.37 5.38 1.11
C GLY A 93 -7.47 4.43 0.63
N LEU A 94 -8.59 4.34 1.35
CA LEU A 94 -9.75 3.54 0.93
C LEU A 94 -10.47 4.16 -0.28
N GLN A 95 -10.52 5.50 -0.38
CA GLN A 95 -11.07 6.21 -1.53
C GLN A 95 -10.21 6.03 -2.80
N ALA A 96 -8.91 5.74 -2.66
CA ALA A 96 -8.02 5.44 -3.78
C ALA A 96 -8.18 4.00 -4.33
N ALA A 97 -8.78 3.08 -3.57
CA ALA A 97 -8.89 1.67 -3.95
C ALA A 97 -9.63 1.42 -5.29
N PRO A 98 -10.73 2.12 -5.63
CA PRO A 98 -11.38 1.96 -6.94
C PRO A 98 -10.47 2.30 -8.12
N ALA A 99 -9.62 3.32 -8.00
CA ALA A 99 -8.68 3.69 -9.05
C ALA A 99 -7.61 2.59 -9.26
N LEU A 100 -7.12 1.98 -8.18
CA LEU A 100 -6.20 0.82 -8.27
C LEU A 100 -6.88 -0.35 -8.97
N ARG A 101 -8.14 -0.64 -8.62
CA ARG A 101 -8.92 -1.70 -9.26
C ARG A 101 -9.05 -1.47 -10.75
N ALA A 102 -9.40 -0.25 -11.16
CA ALA A 102 -9.53 0.10 -12.57
C ALA A 102 -8.22 -0.08 -13.37
N LEU A 103 -7.07 0.23 -12.78
CA LEU A 103 -5.77 0.05 -13.42
C LEU A 103 -5.35 -1.41 -13.59
N LEU A 104 -5.72 -2.26 -12.62
CA LEU A 104 -5.26 -3.65 -12.55
C LEU A 104 -6.22 -4.67 -13.16
N GLN A 105 -7.52 -4.38 -13.21
CA GLN A 105 -8.55 -5.33 -13.68
C GLN A 105 -8.36 -5.77 -15.14
N ALA A 106 -7.72 -4.93 -15.97
CA ALA A 106 -7.49 -5.22 -17.37
C ALA A 106 -6.24 -6.08 -17.62
N LEU A 107 -5.49 -6.41 -16.56
CA LEU A 107 -4.23 -7.15 -16.66
C LEU A 107 -4.46 -8.65 -16.47
N ASP A 108 -3.99 -9.44 -17.42
CA ASP A 108 -4.01 -10.90 -17.33
C ASP A 108 -2.89 -11.39 -16.41
N SER A 109 -3.20 -11.51 -15.12
CA SER A 109 -2.30 -12.10 -14.14
C SER A 109 -3.09 -12.70 -12.96
N PRO A 110 -2.95 -14.01 -12.69
CA PRO A 110 -3.63 -14.66 -11.56
C PRO A 110 -3.28 -14.03 -10.22
N GLN A 111 -2.03 -13.56 -10.07
CA GLN A 111 -1.56 -12.92 -8.86
C GLN A 111 -2.18 -11.53 -8.66
N LEU A 112 -2.39 -10.76 -9.73
CA LEU A 112 -3.05 -9.45 -9.65
C LEU A 112 -4.55 -9.62 -9.38
N ALA A 113 -5.20 -10.59 -10.02
CA ALA A 113 -6.60 -10.92 -9.74
C ALA A 113 -6.80 -11.31 -8.26
N SER A 114 -5.95 -12.18 -7.72
CA SER A 114 -5.99 -12.55 -6.30
C SER A 114 -5.77 -11.36 -5.36
N LEU A 115 -4.89 -10.41 -5.72
CA LEU A 115 -4.69 -9.18 -4.95
C LEU A 115 -5.90 -8.25 -5.02
N LEU A 116 -6.59 -8.18 -6.17
CA LEU A 116 -7.82 -7.41 -6.33
C LEU A 116 -8.97 -8.00 -5.51
N ASP A 117 -9.08 -9.32 -5.44
CA ASP A 117 -10.07 -9.98 -4.58
C ASP A 117 -9.78 -9.69 -3.11
N ALA A 118 -8.51 -9.80 -2.70
CA ALA A 118 -8.09 -9.49 -1.33
C ALA A 118 -8.25 -8.01 -0.97
N LEU A 119 -8.12 -7.09 -1.92
CA LEU A 119 -8.36 -5.66 -1.72
C LEU A 119 -9.84 -5.38 -1.42
N GLY A 120 -10.76 -6.20 -1.94
CA GLY A 120 -12.20 -6.06 -1.71
C GLY A 120 -12.76 -4.70 -2.14
N GLU A 121 -13.94 -4.37 -1.59
CA GLU A 121 -14.60 -3.08 -1.76
C GLU A 121 -14.84 -2.43 -0.41
N HIS A 122 -14.49 -1.15 -0.29
CA HIS A 122 -14.50 -0.42 0.97
C HIS A 122 -15.27 0.89 0.89
N ALA A 123 -16.16 1.04 -0.10
CA ALA A 123 -16.95 2.26 -0.31
C ALA A 123 -17.76 2.65 0.93
N GLY A 124 -18.40 1.68 1.61
CA GLY A 124 -19.15 1.94 2.85
C GLY A 124 -18.28 2.46 3.99
N THR A 125 -17.10 1.86 4.21
CA THR A 125 -16.16 2.31 5.24
C THR A 125 -15.58 3.68 4.92
N ALA A 126 -15.21 3.93 3.67
CA ALA A 126 -14.73 5.23 3.22
C ALA A 126 -15.79 6.32 3.42
N ALA A 127 -17.04 6.05 3.06
CA ALA A 127 -18.16 6.97 3.26
C ALA A 127 -18.43 7.24 4.76
N HIS A 128 -18.36 6.21 5.59
CA HIS A 128 -18.52 6.36 7.03
C HIS A 128 -17.44 7.27 7.63
N LEU A 129 -16.17 7.04 7.30
CA LEU A 129 -15.06 7.88 7.76
C LEU A 129 -15.17 9.31 7.19
N GLN A 130 -15.64 9.48 5.95
CA GLN A 130 -15.86 10.78 5.34
C GLN A 130 -16.94 11.60 6.06
N ALA A 131 -18.01 10.96 6.52
CA ALA A 131 -19.08 11.61 7.27
C ALA A 131 -18.70 11.88 8.73
N ALA A 132 -17.87 11.01 9.32
CA ALA A 132 -17.50 11.08 10.73
C ALA A 132 -16.30 11.98 11.04
N LEU A 133 -15.48 12.34 10.04
CA LEU A 133 -14.26 13.12 10.23
C LEU A 133 -14.36 14.47 9.52
N HIS A 134 -13.83 15.51 10.16
CA HIS A 134 -13.52 16.75 9.44
C HIS A 134 -12.53 16.52 8.30
N ALA A 135 -12.58 17.39 7.28
CA ALA A 135 -11.74 17.28 6.09
C ALA A 135 -10.24 17.28 6.45
N GLN A 136 -9.86 18.10 7.43
CA GLN A 136 -8.51 18.17 7.98
C GLN A 136 -8.58 18.09 9.51
N PRO A 137 -8.61 16.88 10.09
CA PRO A 137 -8.78 16.75 11.52
C PRO A 137 -7.48 17.13 12.28
N PRO A 138 -7.61 17.60 13.52
CA PRO A 138 -6.46 17.99 14.33
C PRO A 138 -5.55 16.79 14.65
N ALA A 139 -4.34 17.07 15.11
CA ALA A 139 -3.36 16.03 15.42
C ALA A 139 -3.78 15.18 16.64
N LEU A 140 -4.50 15.76 17.60
CA LEU A 140 -4.98 15.08 18.79
C LEU A 140 -6.51 15.16 18.89
N PRO A 141 -7.19 14.13 19.42
CA PRO A 141 -8.64 14.16 19.64
C PRO A 141 -9.10 15.30 20.56
N ARG A 142 -8.26 15.68 21.53
CA ARG A 142 -8.56 16.73 22.52
C ARG A 142 -8.55 18.16 21.96
N ASP A 143 -8.03 18.34 20.75
CA ASP A 143 -7.87 19.67 20.14
C ASP A 143 -9.16 20.13 19.41
N GLY A 144 -10.21 19.29 19.39
CA GLY A 144 -11.52 19.61 18.83
C GLY A 144 -11.58 19.61 17.30
N GLY A 145 -12.54 18.86 16.74
CA GLY A 145 -12.78 18.75 15.30
C GLY A 145 -13.35 17.39 14.91
#